data_AF-A0A261R700-F1
#
_entry.id   AF-A0A261R700-F1
#
_cell.length_a   1.000
_cell.length_b   1.000
_cell.length_c   1.000
_cell.angle_alpha   90.00
_cell.angle_beta   90.00
_cell.angle_gamma   90.00
#
_symmetry.space_group_name_H-M   'P 1'
#
loop_
_entity.id
_entity.type
_entity.pdbx_description
1 polymer ?
#
loop_
_entity_poly.entity_id
_entity_poly.type
_entity_poly.pdbx_seq_one_letter_code
_entity_poly.pdbx_strand_id
1 'polypeptide(L)' 'MQTEAFARPDDLRILAAHAGLSLTPEHLAELADAWRYIAPMLARIPRDRPYADEAAHAFVPATFVAAGKGMAR' A
#
# COMPACT_ATOMS: atom_id res chain seq x y z
N MET A 1 9.13 -18.48 -12.49
CA MET A 1 9.56 -17.09 -12.19
C MET A 1 8.40 -16.21 -12.61
N GLN A 2 7.57 -15.74 -11.67
CA GLN A 2 6.48 -14.84 -12.01
C GLN A 2 7.12 -13.50 -12.34
N THR A 3 7.20 -13.18 -13.63
CA THR A 3 7.49 -11.84 -14.09
C THR A 3 6.35 -10.98 -13.55
N GLU A 4 6.57 -10.22 -12.48
CA GLU A 4 5.65 -9.14 -12.10
C GLU A 4 5.71 -8.15 -13.27
N ALA A 5 4.84 -8.42 -14.25
CA ALA A 5 4.70 -7.61 -15.42
C ALA A 5 4.40 -6.20 -14.91
N PHE A 6 5.17 -5.24 -15.43
CA PHE A 6 4.82 -3.83 -15.42
C PHE A 6 3.31 -3.67 -15.35
N ALA A 7 2.79 -2.96 -14.33
CA ALA A 7 1.36 -2.74 -14.22
C ALA A 7 0.91 -2.18 -15.57
N ARG A 8 0.07 -2.92 -16.29
CA ARG A 8 -0.38 -2.47 -17.60
C ARG A 8 -1.16 -1.17 -17.39
N PRO A 9 -1.19 -0.24 -18.34
CA PRO A 9 -1.92 1.00 -18.18
C PRO A 9 -3.38 0.81 -17.69
N ASP A 10 -4.01 -0.29 -18.12
CA ASP A 10 -5.34 -0.70 -17.65
C ASP A 10 -5.37 -1.12 -16.16
N ASP A 11 -4.33 -1.78 -15.67
CA ASP A 11 -4.21 -2.17 -14.25
C ASP A 11 -4.09 -0.90 -13.38
N LEU A 12 -3.29 0.08 -13.82
CA LEU A 12 -3.14 1.36 -13.13
C LEU A 12 -4.45 2.15 -13.07
N ARG A 13 -5.25 2.12 -14.14
CA ARG A 13 -6.57 2.75 -14.17
C ARG A 13 -7.55 2.09 -13.19
N ILE A 14 -7.54 0.76 -13.12
CA ILE A 14 -8.38 0.00 -12.18
C ILE A 14 -7.97 0.32 -10.73
N LEU A 15 -6.67 0.29 -10.43
CA LEU A 15 -6.14 0.60 -9.10
C LEU A 15 -6.47 2.02 -8.68
N ALA A 16 -6.34 3.00 -9.58
CA ALA A 16 -6.71 4.39 -9.32
C ALA A 16 -8.20 4.52 -8.96
N ALA A 17 -9.08 3.83 -9.70
CA ALA A 17 -10.52 3.82 -9.40
C ALA A 17 -10.82 3.22 -8.01
N HIS A 18 -10.18 2.12 -7.65
CA HIS A 18 -10.32 1.52 -6.31
C HIS A 18 -9.83 2.44 -5.19
N ALA A 19 -8.81 3.25 -5.45
CA ALA A 19 -8.31 4.26 -4.53
C ALA A 19 -9.18 5.54 -4.49
N GLY A 20 -10.25 5.62 -5.29
CA GLY A 20 -11.08 6.83 -5.40
C GLY A 20 -10.38 7.99 -6.12
N LEU A 21 -9.33 7.70 -6.88
CA LEU A 21 -8.56 8.70 -7.63
C LEU A 21 -9.13 8.87 -9.03
N SER A 22 -9.46 10.11 -9.39
CA SER A 22 -9.84 10.49 -10.75
C SER A 22 -8.61 11.00 -11.49
N LEU A 23 -7.89 10.10 -12.17
CA LEU A 23 -6.69 10.44 -12.93
C LEU A 23 -7.03 10.80 -14.37
N THR A 24 -6.39 11.84 -14.90
CA THR A 24 -6.45 12.15 -16.33
C THR A 24 -5.54 11.17 -17.08
N PRO A 25 -5.66 11.07 -18.42
CA PRO A 25 -4.75 10.26 -19.23
C PRO A 25 -3.27 10.63 -19.03
N GLU A 26 -2.97 11.92 -18.83
CA GLU A 26 -1.61 12.42 -18.58
C GLU A 26 -1.08 11.91 -17.24
N HIS A 27 -1.87 11.99 -16.16
CA HIS A 27 -1.48 11.45 -14.86
C HIS A 27 -1.26 9.93 -14.89
N LEU A 28 -2.06 9.19 -15.67
CA LEU A 28 -1.85 7.76 -15.86
C LEU A 28 -0.53 7.45 -16.58
N ALA A 29 -0.19 8.25 -17.60
CA ALA A 29 1.09 8.11 -18.31
C ALA A 29 2.28 8.42 -17.39
N GLU A 30 2.19 9.47 -16.58
CA GLU A 30 3.21 9.81 -15.57
C GLU A 30 3.36 8.71 -14.53
N LEU A 31 2.25 8.13 -14.05
CA LEU A 31 2.28 7.03 -13.08
C LEU A 31 2.92 5.77 -13.66
N ALA A 32 2.60 5.46 -14.92
CA ALA A 32 3.21 4.35 -15.65
C ALA A 32 4.72 4.57 -15.84
N ASP A 33 5.13 5.79 -16.16
CA ASP A 33 6.54 6.17 -16.27
C ASP A 33 7.26 6.04 -14.93
N ALA A 34 6.66 6.52 -13.84
CA ALA A 34 7.21 6.44 -12.49
C ALA A 34 7.42 4.98 -12.03
N TRP A 35 6.58 4.04 -12.47
CA TRP A 35 6.68 2.62 -12.13
C TRP A 35 8.03 2.01 -12.50
N ARG A 36 8.69 2.50 -13.55
CA ARG A 36 10.02 2.03 -13.99
C ARG A 36 11.11 2.21 -12.92
N TYR A 37 10.93 3.18 -12.02
CA TYR A 37 11.86 3.45 -10.92
C TYR A 37 11.49 2.71 -9.64
N ILE A 38 10.19 2.47 -9.42
CA ILE A 38 9.68 1.80 -8.22
C ILE A 38 9.88 0.28 -8.31
N ALA A 39 9.64 -0.33 -9.47
CA ALA A 39 9.71 -1.78 -9.62
C ALA A 39 11.07 -2.39 -9.21
N PRO A 40 12.24 -1.81 -9.57
CA PRO A 40 13.53 -2.29 -9.08
C PRO A 40 13.71 -2.15 -7.57
N MET A 41 13.13 -1.11 -6.96
CA MET A 41 13.17 -0.93 -5.51
C MET A 41 12.33 -1.99 -4.80
N LEU A 42 11.13 -2.28 -5.32
CA LEU A 42 10.26 -3.33 -4.79
C LEU A 42 10.89 -4.72 -4.92
N ALA A 43 11.58 -5.00 -6.03
CA ALA A 43 12.29 -6.26 -6.23
C ALA A 43 13.39 -6.54 -5.19
N ARG A 44 13.85 -5.51 -4.46
CA ARG A 44 14.83 -5.66 -3.38
C ARG A 44 14.20 -6.09 -2.05
N ILE A 45 12.88 -6.05 -1.92
CA ILE A 45 12.18 -6.45 -0.69
C ILE A 45 12.13 -7.98 -0.65
N PRO A 46 12.70 -8.62 0.40
CA PRO A 46 12.65 -10.08 0.54
C PRO A 46 11.20 -10.59 0.54
N ARG A 47 10.92 -11.62 -0.25
CA ARG A 47 9.57 -12.21 -0.39
C ARG A 47 9.37 -13.44 0.51
N ASP A 48 10.44 -13.94 1.10
CA ASP A 48 10.52 -15.12 1.96
C ASP A 48 10.51 -14.77 3.46
N ARG A 49 9.96 -13.61 3.81
CA ARG A 49 9.93 -13.14 5.19
C ARG A 49 9.22 -14.15 6.10
N PRO A 50 9.83 -14.60 7.22
CA PRO A 50 9.19 -15.52 8.13
C PRO A 50 7.87 -14.96 8.64
N TYR A 51 6.82 -15.79 8.75
CA TYR A 51 5.51 -15.37 9.28
C TYR A 51 5.58 -14.84 10.73
N ALA A 52 6.66 -15.10 11.44
CA ALA A 52 6.92 -14.60 12.79
C ALA A 52 7.42 -13.15 12.81
N ASP A 53 7.82 -12.57 11.68
CA ASP A 53 8.20 -11.16 11.60
C ASP A 53 6.94 -10.29 11.69
N GLU A 54 6.81 -9.56 12.80
CA GLU A 54 5.73 -8.60 12.97
C GLU A 54 5.90 -7.34 12.09
N ALA A 55 4.79 -6.66 11.80
CA ALA A 55 4.82 -5.36 11.15
C ALA A 55 5.52 -4.33 12.05
N ALA A 56 6.18 -3.33 11.44
CA ALA A 56 6.88 -2.27 12.19
C ALA A 56 5.96 -1.52 13.18
N HIS A 57 4.66 -1.49 12.88
CA HIS A 57 3.64 -0.98 13.78
C HIS A 57 2.59 -2.06 14.01
N ALA A 58 2.52 -2.54 15.25
CA ALA A 58 1.47 -3.42 15.72
C ALA A 58 0.33 -2.59 16.34
N PHE A 59 -0.91 -3.04 16.14
CA PHE A 59 -2.05 -2.43 16.82
C PHE A 59 -1.99 -2.72 18.32
N VAL A 60 -2.03 -1.67 19.14
CA VAL A 60 -2.06 -1.80 20.60
C VAL A 60 -3.40 -1.24 21.12
N PRO A 61 -4.40 -2.09 21.41
CA PRO A 61 -5.73 -1.63 21.81
C PRO A 61 -5.70 -0.69 23.03
N ALA A 62 -4.76 -0.90 23.95
CA ALA A 62 -4.61 -0.14 25.17
C ALA A 62 -4.34 1.36 24.94
N THR A 63 -3.78 1.76 23.79
CA THR A 63 -3.54 3.19 23.47
C THR A 63 -4.81 3.93 23.07
N PHE A 64 -5.92 3.21 22.83
CA PHE A 64 -7.19 3.78 22.37
C PHE A 64 -8.30 3.71 23.43
N VAL A 65 -8.01 3.20 24.62
CA VAL A 65 -8.91 3.31 25.77
C VAL A 65 -8.85 4.76 26.24
N ALA A 66 -9.79 5.57 25.76
CA ALA A 66 -10.02 6.91 26.28
C ALA A 66 -10.03 6.86 27.81
N ALA A 67 -9.45 7.88 28.46
CA ALA A 67 -9.49 8.06 29.90
C ALA A 67 -10.94 8.29 30.38
N GLY A 68 -11.76 7.24 30.36
CA GLY A 68 -13.07 7.16 30.97
C GLY A 68 -12.92 6.98 32.47
N LYS A 69 -12.17 7.88 33.12
CA LYS A 69 -12.22 8.01 34.57
C LYS A 69 -13.38 8.96 34.91
N GLY A 70 -14.52 8.37 35.22
CA GLY A 70 -15.56 8.99 36.03
C GLY A 70 -16.79 9.50 35.29
N MET A 71 -17.72 8.61 34.96
CA MET A 71 -19.14 8.89 35.22
C MET A 71 -19.86 7.57 35.46
N ALA A 72 -19.69 7.04 36.68
CA ALA A 72 -20.60 6.05 37.22
C ALA A 72 -21.82 6.79 37.77
N ARG A 73 -22.98 6.47 37.18
CA ARG A 73 -24.38 6.59 37.65
C ARG A 73 -24.71 7.71 38.63
#